data_AF-A0A4D7DT38-F1
#
_entry.id   AF-A0A4D7DT38-F1
#
_cell.length_a   1.000
_cell.length_b   1.000
_cell.length_c   1.000
_cell.angle_alpha   90.00
_cell.angle_beta   90.00
_cell.angle_gamma   90.00
#
_symmetry.space_group_name_H-M   'P 1'
#
loop_
_entity.id
_entity.type
_entity.pdbx_description
1 polymer ?
#
loop_
_entity_poly.entity_id
_entity_poly.type
_entity_poly.pdbx_seq_one_letter_code
_entity_poly.pdbx_strand_id
1 'polypeptide(L)' 'MSGKSRLFELLSVPRARRRPVTAIELACDLSVSKRSVYRDIETLRLLEGHQKFF' A
#
# COMPACT_ATOMS: atom_id res chain seq x y z
N MET A 1 11.67 5.40 -8.21
CA MET A 1 11.42 4.77 -6.90
C MET A 1 11.52 3.26 -7.00
N SER A 2 12.14 2.59 -6.04
CA SER A 2 12.11 1.12 -5.94
C SER A 2 10.75 0.65 -5.42
N GLY A 3 10.26 -0.51 -5.87
CA GLY A 3 8.94 -1.03 -5.47
C GLY A 3 8.78 -1.20 -3.97
N LYS A 4 9.84 -1.60 -3.25
CA LYS A 4 9.80 -1.81 -1.79
C LYS A 4 9.58 -0.52 -1.00
N SER A 5 10.22 0.59 -1.38
CA SER A 5 10.03 1.89 -0.72
C SER A 5 8.58 2.38 -0.82
N ARG A 6 7.94 2.15 -1.97
CA ARG A 6 6.53 2.50 -2.20
C ARG A 6 5.57 1.69 -1.32
N LEU A 7 5.87 0.41 -1.06
CA LEU A 7 5.04 -0.42 -0.17
C LEU A 7 5.05 0.08 1.28
N PHE A 8 6.20 0.53 1.78
CA PHE A 8 6.29 1.14 3.11
C PHE A 8 5.52 2.45 3.20
N GLU A 9 5.60 3.30 2.16
CA GLU A 9 4.81 4.53 2.10
C GLU A 9 3.30 4.24 2.07
N LEU A 10 2.86 3.27 1.27
CA LEU A 10 1.46 2.85 1.20
C LEU A 10 0.93 2.31 2.53
N LEU A 11 1.76 1.68 3.37
CA LEU A 11 1.41 1.28 4.73
C LEU A 11 1.37 2.45 5.72
N SER A 12 2.11 3.54 5.47
CA SER A 12 2.23 4.68 6.38
C SER A 12 1.10 5.69 6.23
N VAL A 13 0.65 5.95 4.99
CA VAL A 13 -0.39 6.96 4.68
C VAL A 13 -1.71 6.68 5.42
N PRO A 14 -2.24 5.44 5.46
CA PRO A 14 -3.46 5.14 6.20
C PRO A 14 -3.27 5.23 7.72
N ARG A 15 -2.10 4.86 8.24
CA ARG A 15 -1.83 4.89 9.70
C ARG A 15 -1.78 6.31 10.25
N ALA A 16 -1.37 7.27 9.43
CA ALA A 16 -1.38 8.69 9.80
C ALA A 16 -2.78 9.30 9.82
N ARG A 17 -3.79 8.64 9.22
CA ARG A 17 -5.16 9.17 9.07
C ARG A 17 -6.14 8.40 9.94
N ARG A 18 -6.96 9.12 10.73
CA ARG A 18 -8.03 8.54 11.58
C ARG A 18 -9.27 8.06 10.80
N ARG A 19 -9.20 8.05 9.47
CA ARG A 19 -10.31 7.72 8.57
C ARG A 19 -9.83 6.80 7.45
N PRO A 20 -10.68 5.91 6.94
CA PRO A 20 -10.34 5.09 5.78
C PRO A 20 -9.88 5.97 4.61
N VAL A 21 -8.78 5.56 3.96
CA VAL A 21 -8.27 6.23 2.76
C VAL A 21 -8.68 5.42 1.55
N THR A 22 -9.25 6.08 0.55
CA THR A 22 -9.65 5.44 -0.69
C THR A 22 -8.44 5.15 -1.58
N ALA A 23 -8.59 4.17 -2.48
CA ALA A 23 -7.54 3.84 -3.44
C ALA A 23 -7.21 5.00 -4.42
N ILE A 24 -8.16 5.91 -4.65
CA ILE A 24 -7.94 7.09 -5.51
C ILE A 24 -7.09 8.13 -4.79
N GLU A 25 -7.40 8.41 -3.52
CA GLU A 25 -6.60 9.34 -2.70
C GLU A 25 -5.16 8.84 -2.56
N LEU A 26 -4.97 7.53 -2.28
CA LEU A 26 -3.64 6.92 -2.23
C LEU A 26 -2.88 7.02 -3.56
N ALA A 27 -3.58 6.86 -4.68
CA ALA A 27 -2.99 6.97 -6.01
C ALA A 27 -2.49 8.41 -6.29
N CYS A 28 -3.28 9.41 -5.88
CA CYS A 28 -2.90 10.82 -5.97
C CYS A 28 -1.70 11.12 -5.07
N ASP A 29 -1.75 10.73 -3.79
CA ASP A 29 -0.70 11.03 -2.81
C ASP A 29 0.65 10.39 -3.20
N LEU A 30 0.62 9.18 -3.77
CA LEU A 30 1.82 8.44 -4.16
C LEU A 30 2.24 8.65 -5.63
N SER A 31 1.54 9.51 -6.38
CA SER A 31 1.78 9.74 -7.82
C SER A 31 1.81 8.46 -8.67
N VAL A 32 0.86 7.55 -8.42
CA VAL A 32 0.73 6.28 -9.15
C VAL A 32 -0.68 6.07 -9.67
N SER A 33 -0.87 5.04 -10.51
CA SER A 33 -2.21 4.64 -10.93
C SER A 33 -2.96 3.90 -9.82
N LYS A 34 -4.30 3.99 -9.83
CA LYS A 34 -5.17 3.17 -8.95
C LYS A 34 -4.89 1.66 -9.08
N ARG A 35 -4.54 1.19 -10.29
CA ARG A 35 -4.15 -0.21 -10.53
C ARG A 35 -2.85 -0.58 -9.80
N SER A 36 -1.89 0.33 -9.73
CA SER A 36 -0.64 0.15 -8.98
C SER A 36 -0.92 0.03 -7.48
N VAL A 37 -1.82 0.85 -6.93
CA VAL A 37 -2.25 0.76 -5.53
C VAL A 37 -2.82 -0.62 -5.20
N TYR A 38 -3.72 -1.17 -6.04
CA TYR A 38 -4.25 -2.51 -5.81
C TYR A 38 -3.19 -3.62 -5.91
N ARG A 39 -2.26 -3.52 -6.87
CA ARG A 39 -1.15 -4.48 -6.99
C ARG A 39 -0.23 -4.44 -5.77
N ASP A 40 0.02 -3.26 -5.24
CA ASP A 40 0.82 -3.08 -4.03
C ASP A 40 0.12 -3.65 -2.79
N ILE A 41 -1.19 -3.44 -2.65
CA ILE A 41 -2.00 -4.06 -1.57
C ILE A 41 -1.96 -5.59 -1.67
N GLU A 42 -2.10 -6.15 -2.88
CA GLU A 42 -1.98 -7.59 -3.11
C GLU A 42 -0.58 -8.11 -2.72
N THR A 43 0.46 -7.37 -3.11
CA THR A 43 1.85 -7.68 -2.74
C THR A 43 2.01 -7.69 -1.22
N LEU A 44 1.49 -6.69 -0.51
CA LEU A 44 1.50 -6.62 0.95
C LEU A 44 0.77 -7.80 1.59
N ARG A 45 -0.41 -8.16 1.08
CA ARG A 45 -1.19 -9.29 1.58
C ARG A 45 -0.44 -10.61 1.46
N LEU A 46 0.26 -10.82 0.34
CA LEU A 46 1.09 -12.01 0.12
C LEU A 46 2.29 -12.04 1.08
N LEU A 47 2.91 -10.88 1.34
CA LEU A 47 4.03 -10.77 2.29
C LEU A 47 3.58 -11.01 3.75
N GLU A 48 2.43 -10.49 4.16
CA GLU A 48 1.85 -10.80 5.48
C GLU A 48 1.44 -12.26 5.61
N GLY A 49 0.90 -12.85 4.54
CA GLY A 49 0.56 -14.27 4.47
C GLY A 49 1.77 -15.17 4.72
N HIS A 50 2.96 -14.77 4.30
CA HIS A 50 4.20 -15.51 4.58
C HIS A 50 4.71 -15.42 6.03
N GLN A 51 4.31 -14.39 6.80
CA GLN A 51 4.75 -14.23 8.20
C GLN A 51 3.85 -14.94 9.23
N LYS A 52 2.65 -15.40 8.86
CA LYS A 52 1.71 -16.04 9.79
C LYS A 52 1.80 -17.58 9.84
N PHE A 53 2.75 -18.18 9.13
CA PHE A 53 2.93 -19.64 9.04
C PHE A 53 4.35 -20.13 9.41
N PHE A 54 5.14 -19.31 10.11
CA PHE A 54 6.42 -19.73 10.71
C PHE A 54 6.49 -19.29 12.18
#